data_AF-A0A842T440-F1
#
_entry.id   AF-A0A842T440-F1
#
_cell.length_a   1.000
_cell.length_b   1.000
_cell.length_c   1.000
_cell.angle_alpha   90.00
_cell.angle_beta   90.00
_cell.angle_gamma   90.00
#
_symmetry.space_group_name_H-M   'P 1'
#
loop_
_entity.id
_entity.type
_entity.pdbx_description
1 polymer ?
#
loop_
_entity_poly.entity_id
_entity_poly.type
_entity_poly.pdbx_seq_one_letter_code
_entity_poly.pdbx_strand_id
1 'polypeptide(L)'
;MSLKKAQKLLPELTKSYFYKVKKEWRRKNKEDNEKRNFSREILNHLLINPSGATITDIAKDINISRITVSKYISVLEAKEKVTTKQVGAYTLYYSADRSLIPKKIMLAYYSGLLASLKREIADKEKYKEFGKTIADYIQFAYTFTFPENKNLRKGPDYSYFFKNIRKILSYIDFVYENRPKIKVEALKNTAHFLISNIDLFKKSKELDYHYYIASGVIEKLGSNFLEKDIICNVEDIDLDAKIVKLKIVIKE
;
A
#
# COMPACT_ATOMS: atom_id res chain seq x y z
N MET A 1 21.35 -1.45 20.59
CA MET A 1 20.13 -0.67 20.93
C MET A 1 18.95 -1.64 20.95
N SER A 2 18.24 -1.84 22.07
CA SER A 2 17.22 -2.89 22.14
C SER A 2 16.02 -2.58 21.25
N LEU A 3 15.43 -3.59 20.61
CA LEU A 3 14.22 -3.48 19.77
C LEU A 3 13.07 -2.76 20.51
N LYS A 4 12.96 -2.96 21.83
CA LYS A 4 12.01 -2.25 22.70
C LYS A 4 12.28 -0.73 22.78
N LYS A 5 13.54 -0.29 22.72
CA LYS A 5 13.91 1.14 22.73
C LYS A 5 13.66 1.78 21.35
N ALA A 6 13.89 1.04 20.25
CA ALA A 6 13.59 1.50 18.90
C ALA A 6 12.07 1.59 18.63
N GLN A 7 11.27 0.60 19.07
CA GLN A 7 9.81 0.58 18.92
C GLN A 7 9.11 1.67 19.74
N LYS A 8 9.66 2.08 20.89
CA LYS A 8 9.11 3.17 21.69
C LYS A 8 9.41 4.55 21.08
N LEU A 9 10.54 4.66 20.38
CA LEU A 9 10.96 5.88 19.69
C LEU A 9 10.31 6.03 18.31
N LEU A 10 9.93 4.96 17.61
CA LEU A 10 9.40 5.03 16.23
C LEU A 10 8.06 5.79 16.07
N PRO A 11 7.05 5.62 16.95
CA PRO A 11 5.83 6.41 16.92
C PRO A 11 6.09 7.87 17.30
N GLU A 12 7.02 8.10 18.24
CA GLU A 12 7.46 9.45 18.56
C GLU A 12 8.29 10.05 17.44
N LEU A 13 9.07 9.28 16.68
CA LEU A 13 9.88 9.73 15.56
C LEU A 13 9.04 9.94 14.30
N THR A 14 7.96 9.20 14.07
CA THR A 14 7.04 9.41 12.93
C THR A 14 5.97 10.45 13.24
N LYS A 15 5.41 10.49 14.46
CA LYS A 15 4.61 11.64 14.91
C LYS A 15 5.49 12.88 15.04
N SER A 16 6.69 12.80 15.60
CA SER A 16 7.64 13.93 15.56
C SER A 16 8.01 14.23 14.13
N TYR A 17 8.30 13.31 13.24
CA TYR A 17 8.65 13.64 11.86
C TYR A 17 7.47 14.26 11.10
N PHE A 18 6.26 13.72 11.13
CA PHE A 18 5.11 14.35 10.46
C PHE A 18 4.61 15.59 11.19
N TYR A 19 4.65 15.65 12.51
CA TYR A 19 4.29 16.85 13.28
C TYR A 19 5.36 17.91 13.14
N LYS A 20 6.65 17.57 13.07
CA LYS A 20 7.78 18.47 12.84
C LYS A 20 7.85 18.86 11.37
N VAL A 21 7.53 18.00 10.40
CA VAL A 21 7.35 18.37 8.99
C VAL A 21 6.10 19.23 8.81
N LYS A 22 4.97 18.93 9.46
CA LYS A 22 3.73 19.73 9.40
C LYS A 22 3.81 21.01 10.24
N LYS A 23 4.57 21.03 11.34
CA LYS A 23 4.84 22.19 12.22
C LYS A 23 5.96 23.04 11.64
N GLU A 24 7.01 22.49 11.05
CA GLU A 24 8.00 23.21 10.22
C GLU A 24 7.37 23.67 8.91
N TRP A 25 6.41 22.97 8.33
CA TRP A 25 5.59 23.45 7.21
C TRP A 25 4.68 24.61 7.66
N ARG A 26 4.01 24.49 8.81
CA ARG A 26 3.23 25.59 9.42
C ARG A 26 4.11 26.73 9.93
N ARG A 27 5.36 26.48 10.32
CA ARG A 27 6.30 27.48 10.86
C ARG A 27 7.06 28.17 9.74
N LYS A 28 7.53 27.45 8.70
CA LYS A 28 7.99 28.06 7.43
C LYS A 28 6.88 28.87 6.79
N ASN A 29 5.67 28.34 6.63
CA ASN A 29 4.53 29.12 6.10
C ASN A 29 4.01 30.23 7.03
N LYS A 30 4.52 30.38 8.26
CA LYS A 30 4.10 31.42 9.23
C LYS A 30 5.25 32.38 9.59
N GLU A 31 6.51 32.00 9.36
CA GLU A 31 7.71 32.84 9.47
C GLU A 31 8.11 33.43 8.12
N ASP A 32 7.70 32.82 7.00
CA ASP A 32 7.78 33.44 5.69
C ASP A 32 6.54 34.29 5.46
N ASN A 33 6.74 35.60 5.39
CA ASN A 33 5.82 36.54 4.74
C ASN A 33 5.81 36.30 3.20
N GLU A 34 5.98 35.05 2.75
CA GLU A 34 6.11 34.63 1.36
C GLU A 34 4.75 34.23 0.81
N LYS A 35 4.42 34.81 -0.34
CA LYS A 35 3.25 34.46 -1.15
C LYS A 35 3.13 32.93 -1.29
N ARG A 36 1.97 32.36 -0.95
CA ARG A 36 1.65 30.93 -1.19
C ARG A 36 2.09 30.51 -2.59
N ASN A 37 2.89 29.45 -2.68
CA ASN A 37 3.35 28.91 -3.96
C ASN A 37 2.37 27.84 -4.47
N PHE A 38 1.32 28.29 -5.16
CA PHE A 38 0.28 27.43 -5.69
C PHE A 38 0.81 26.38 -6.69
N SER A 39 1.82 26.71 -7.49
CA SER A 39 2.46 25.74 -8.42
C SER A 39 2.97 24.51 -7.68
N ARG A 40 3.68 24.73 -6.56
CA ARG A 40 4.23 23.64 -5.74
C ARG A 40 3.13 22.84 -5.05
N GLU A 41 2.11 23.51 -4.52
CA GLU A 41 0.99 22.84 -3.88
C GLU A 41 0.23 21.93 -4.86
N ILE A 42 -0.01 22.40 -6.10
CA ILE A 42 -0.65 21.64 -7.17
C ILE A 42 0.20 20.43 -7.59
N LEU A 43 1.50 20.61 -7.84
CA LEU A 43 2.39 19.50 -8.20
C LEU A 43 2.42 18.43 -7.11
N ASN A 44 2.52 18.83 -5.85
CA ASN A 44 2.49 17.90 -4.72
C ASN A 44 1.15 17.15 -4.66
N HIS A 45 0.02 17.85 -4.85
CA HIS A 45 -1.28 17.22 -4.90
C HIS A 45 -1.39 16.19 -6.04
N LEU A 46 -0.82 16.48 -7.22
CA LEU A 46 -0.81 15.54 -8.35
C LEU A 46 0.15 14.37 -8.14
N LEU A 47 1.24 14.55 -7.40
CA LEU A 47 2.17 13.47 -7.02
C LEU A 47 1.51 12.47 -6.05
N ILE A 48 0.72 12.95 -5.09
CA ILE A 48 -0.01 12.08 -4.16
C ILE A 48 -1.27 11.46 -4.79
N ASN A 49 -1.73 11.97 -5.94
CA ASN A 49 -2.89 11.47 -6.70
C ASN A 49 -2.46 10.87 -8.06
N PRO A 50 -1.83 9.67 -8.08
CA PRO A 50 -1.29 9.06 -9.29
C PRO A 50 -2.36 8.55 -10.28
N SER A 51 -3.65 8.62 -9.94
CA SER A 51 -4.73 8.36 -10.90
C SER A 51 -5.18 9.62 -11.66
N GLY A 52 -4.53 10.76 -11.36
CA GLY A 52 -4.92 12.08 -11.83
C GLY A 52 -5.99 12.71 -10.95
N ALA A 53 -6.17 14.01 -11.10
CA ALA A 53 -7.17 14.78 -10.38
C ALA A 53 -7.84 15.77 -11.33
N THR A 54 -9.12 16.06 -11.11
CA THR A 54 -9.79 17.16 -11.81
C THR A 54 -9.43 18.50 -11.17
N ILE A 55 -9.62 19.61 -11.88
CA ILE A 55 -9.49 20.96 -11.29
C ILE A 55 -10.33 21.11 -10.02
N THR A 56 -11.52 20.49 -9.98
CA THR A 56 -12.41 20.54 -8.82
C THR A 56 -11.80 19.86 -7.61
N ASP A 57 -11.20 18.68 -7.79
CA ASP A 57 -10.58 17.91 -6.70
C ASP A 57 -9.35 18.65 -6.16
N ILE A 58 -8.50 19.16 -7.06
CA ILE A 58 -7.31 19.95 -6.71
C ILE A 58 -7.71 21.21 -5.91
N ALA A 59 -8.72 21.94 -6.39
CA ALA A 59 -9.21 23.16 -5.75
C ALA A 59 -9.74 22.90 -4.33
N LYS A 60 -10.51 21.82 -4.18
CA LYS A 60 -11.10 21.42 -2.89
C LYS A 60 -10.01 21.05 -1.89
N ASP A 61 -9.03 20.25 -2.29
CA ASP A 61 -8.03 19.69 -1.37
C ASP A 61 -6.94 20.70 -1.00
N ILE A 62 -6.60 21.63 -1.90
CA ILE A 62 -5.63 22.71 -1.65
C ILE A 62 -6.31 23.96 -1.05
N ASN A 63 -7.65 23.95 -0.96
CA ASN A 63 -8.48 25.05 -0.49
C ASN A 63 -8.18 26.37 -1.25
N ILE A 64 -8.31 26.32 -2.58
CA ILE A 64 -8.14 27.46 -3.49
C ILE A 64 -9.23 27.44 -4.58
N SER A 65 -9.44 28.56 -5.28
CA SER A 65 -10.46 28.63 -6.32
C SER A 65 -10.09 27.76 -7.54
N ARG A 66 -11.10 27.21 -8.21
CA ARG A 66 -10.93 26.46 -9.46
C ARG A 66 -10.24 27.30 -10.53
N ILE A 67 -10.54 28.60 -10.60
CA ILE A 67 -9.92 29.55 -11.55
C ILE A 67 -8.41 29.65 -11.29
N THR A 68 -8.00 29.75 -10.02
CA THR A 68 -6.58 29.76 -9.66
C THR A 68 -5.91 28.45 -10.04
N VAL A 69 -6.53 27.30 -9.76
CA VAL A 69 -6.01 26.00 -10.20
C VAL A 69 -5.82 25.97 -11.71
N SER A 70 -6.85 26.32 -12.50
CA SER A 70 -6.77 26.34 -13.97
C SER A 70 -5.60 27.19 -14.46
N LYS A 71 -5.44 28.42 -13.93
CA LYS A 71 -4.34 29.31 -14.31
C LYS A 71 -2.97 28.66 -14.06
N TYR A 72 -2.75 28.11 -12.88
CA TYR A 72 -1.46 27.52 -12.52
C TYR A 72 -1.20 26.19 -13.23
N ILE A 73 -2.24 25.41 -13.49
CA ILE A 73 -2.17 24.20 -14.32
C ILE A 73 -1.71 24.54 -15.73
N SER A 74 -2.28 25.55 -16.39
CA SER A 74 -1.83 25.96 -17.73
C SER A 74 -0.36 26.38 -17.74
N VAL A 75 0.11 27.07 -16.69
CA VAL A 75 1.54 27.42 -16.53
C VAL A 75 2.40 26.18 -16.34
N LEU A 76 1.93 25.19 -15.58
CA LEU A 76 2.66 23.95 -15.32
C LEU A 76 2.69 23.02 -16.54
N GLU A 77 1.61 22.97 -17.32
CA GLU A 77 1.55 22.25 -18.60
C GLU A 77 2.51 22.88 -19.62
N ALA A 78 2.54 24.21 -19.72
CA ALA A 78 3.50 24.91 -20.58
C ALA A 78 4.96 24.70 -20.16
N LYS A 79 5.20 24.31 -18.91
CA LYS A 79 6.52 23.93 -18.36
C LYS A 79 6.78 22.42 -18.42
N GLU A 80 5.90 21.65 -19.05
CA GLU A 80 5.97 20.18 -19.12
C GLU A 80 6.06 19.52 -17.73
N LYS A 81 5.51 20.17 -16.71
CA LYS A 81 5.44 19.65 -15.33
C LYS A 81 4.10 19.00 -15.01
N VAL A 82 3.10 19.25 -15.84
CA VAL A 82 1.79 18.59 -15.80
C VAL A 82 1.45 18.09 -17.19
N THR A 83 0.81 16.93 -17.26
CA THR A 83 0.19 16.39 -18.48
C THR A 83 -1.31 16.23 -18.27
N THR A 84 -2.07 16.29 -19.35
CA THR A 84 -3.53 16.14 -19.35
C THR A 84 -4.01 14.94 -20.15
N LYS A 85 -5.14 14.38 -19.73
CA LYS A 85 -5.88 13.38 -20.51
C LYS A 85 -7.38 13.57 -20.35
N GLN A 86 -8.10 13.47 -21.46
CA GLN A 86 -9.56 13.39 -21.45
C GLN A 86 -10.01 11.96 -21.12
N VAL A 87 -10.90 11.81 -20.13
CA VAL A 87 -11.53 10.53 -19.73
C VAL A 87 -13.04 10.75 -19.64
N GLY A 88 -13.76 10.36 -20.69
CA GLY A 88 -15.18 10.66 -20.83
C GLY A 88 -15.42 12.17 -20.84
N ALA A 89 -16.29 12.66 -19.96
CA ALA A 89 -16.61 14.08 -19.83
C ALA A 89 -15.59 14.88 -19.01
N TYR A 90 -14.61 14.23 -18.36
CA TYR A 90 -13.68 14.87 -17.43
C TYR A 90 -12.27 14.99 -18.01
N THR A 91 -11.60 16.10 -17.70
CA THR A 91 -10.17 16.28 -17.93
C THR A 91 -9.41 15.97 -16.64
N LEU A 92 -8.48 15.02 -16.71
CA LEU A 92 -7.60 14.65 -15.60
C LEU A 92 -6.22 15.23 -15.83
N TYR A 93 -5.67 15.81 -14.77
CA TYR A 93 -4.33 16.38 -14.71
C TYR A 93 -3.41 15.44 -13.96
N TYR A 94 -2.17 15.38 -14.41
CA TYR A 94 -1.17 14.44 -13.92
C TYR A 94 0.17 15.14 -13.76
N SER A 95 0.92 14.84 -12.70
CA SER A 95 2.33 15.27 -12.64
C SER A 95 3.10 14.64 -13.82
N ALA A 96 3.94 15.42 -14.50
CA ALA A 96 4.84 14.92 -15.54
C ALA A 96 6.06 14.21 -14.95
N ASP A 97 6.43 14.53 -13.70
CA ASP A 97 7.47 13.83 -12.91
C ASP A 97 6.99 12.43 -12.45
N ARG A 98 6.14 11.78 -13.26
CA ARG A 98 5.64 10.43 -13.02
C ARG A 98 6.77 9.42 -13.18
N SER A 99 7.28 8.96 -12.04
CA SER A 99 8.01 7.69 -11.91
C SER A 99 7.07 6.46 -11.95
N LEU A 100 5.89 6.58 -12.56
CA LEU A 100 4.93 5.47 -12.63
C LEU A 100 5.32 4.55 -13.77
N ILE A 101 6.12 3.53 -13.42
CA ILE A 101 6.36 2.38 -14.28
C ILE A 101 4.99 1.80 -14.66
N PRO A 102 4.64 1.73 -15.96
CA PRO A 102 3.40 1.13 -16.40
C PRO A 102 3.20 -0.23 -15.74
N LYS A 103 2.00 -0.48 -15.19
CA LYS A 103 1.70 -1.71 -14.46
C LYS A 103 2.12 -2.97 -15.21
N LYS A 104 1.92 -3.01 -16.53
CA LYS A 104 2.36 -4.13 -17.39
C LYS A 104 3.88 -4.38 -17.32
N ILE A 105 4.69 -3.32 -17.31
CA ILE A 105 6.15 -3.41 -17.21
C ILE A 105 6.57 -3.88 -15.83
N MET A 106 6.01 -3.28 -14.76
CA MET A 106 6.29 -3.72 -13.39
C MET A 106 5.88 -5.18 -13.18
N LEU A 107 4.74 -5.61 -13.72
CA LEU A 107 4.29 -7.00 -13.70
C LEU A 107 5.24 -7.94 -14.44
N ALA A 108 5.69 -7.58 -15.63
CA ALA A 108 6.63 -8.38 -16.39
C ALA A 108 7.97 -8.53 -15.65
N TYR A 109 8.48 -7.43 -15.10
CA TYR A 109 9.68 -7.42 -14.26
C TYR A 109 9.52 -8.31 -13.04
N TYR A 110 8.42 -8.16 -12.31
CA TYR A 110 8.12 -8.96 -11.11
C TYR A 110 7.97 -10.45 -11.43
N SER A 111 7.32 -10.78 -12.55
CA SER A 111 7.18 -12.16 -13.02
C SER A 111 8.53 -12.77 -13.36
N GLY A 112 9.39 -12.04 -14.08
CA GLY A 112 10.75 -12.48 -14.40
C GLY A 112 11.61 -12.68 -13.15
N LEU A 113 11.51 -11.78 -12.17
CA LEU A 113 12.19 -11.91 -10.88
C LEU A 113 11.73 -13.18 -10.15
N LEU A 114 10.42 -13.41 -10.02
CA LEU A 114 9.90 -14.61 -9.35
C LEU A 114 10.25 -15.89 -10.09
N ALA A 115 10.17 -15.90 -11.42
CA ALA A 115 10.58 -17.05 -12.22
C ALA A 115 12.07 -17.38 -12.01
N SER A 116 12.94 -16.35 -11.97
CA SER A 116 14.36 -16.55 -11.69
C SER A 116 14.60 -17.07 -10.28
N LEU A 117 13.94 -16.50 -9.27
CA LEU A 117 14.06 -17.00 -7.89
C LEU A 117 13.58 -18.44 -7.77
N LYS A 118 12.45 -18.79 -8.42
CA LYS A 118 11.86 -20.14 -8.42
C LYS A 118 12.83 -21.20 -8.93
N ARG A 119 13.63 -20.85 -9.94
CA ARG A 119 14.67 -21.75 -10.47
C ARG A 119 15.79 -22.00 -9.46
N GLU A 120 16.21 -20.97 -8.72
CA GLU A 120 17.35 -21.08 -7.78
C GLU A 120 16.94 -21.54 -6.38
N ILE A 121 15.68 -21.33 -6.00
CA ILE A 121 15.18 -21.54 -4.64
C ILE A 121 13.91 -22.40 -4.71
N ALA A 122 14.08 -23.69 -4.44
CA ALA A 122 12.97 -24.64 -4.37
C ALA A 122 12.14 -24.51 -3.07
N ASP A 123 12.79 -24.11 -1.98
CA ASP A 123 12.16 -24.02 -0.66
C ASP A 123 11.23 -22.82 -0.56
N LYS A 124 9.94 -23.11 -0.38
CA LYS A 124 8.86 -22.13 -0.25
C LYS A 124 8.98 -21.28 1.01
N GLU A 125 9.57 -21.81 2.09
CA GLU A 125 9.74 -21.05 3.34
C GLU A 125 10.74 -19.90 3.18
N LYS A 126 11.71 -19.99 2.26
CA LYS A 126 12.62 -18.88 1.95
C LYS A 126 11.91 -17.68 1.33
N TYR A 127 10.86 -17.90 0.53
CA TYR A 127 10.04 -16.81 -0.02
C TYR A 127 9.27 -16.09 1.07
N LYS A 128 8.79 -16.87 2.03
CA LYS A 128 8.14 -16.34 3.23
C LYS A 128 9.10 -15.52 4.07
N GLU A 129 10.35 -15.96 4.20
CA GLU A 129 11.42 -15.16 4.81
C GLU A 129 11.66 -13.85 4.05
N PHE A 130 11.75 -13.88 2.72
CA PHE A 130 11.83 -12.65 1.91
C PHE A 130 10.65 -11.72 2.17
N GLY A 131 9.43 -12.26 2.29
CA GLY A 131 8.25 -11.49 2.67
C GLY A 131 8.41 -10.76 4.01
N LYS A 132 8.97 -11.45 5.02
CA LYS A 132 9.26 -10.84 6.32
C LYS A 132 10.28 -9.71 6.22
N THR A 133 11.35 -9.92 5.45
CA THR A 133 12.36 -8.88 5.20
C THR A 133 11.76 -7.69 4.46
N ILE A 134 10.97 -7.92 3.41
CA ILE A 134 10.27 -6.86 2.66
C ILE A 134 9.42 -6.01 3.61
N ALA A 135 8.69 -6.64 4.54
CA ALA A 135 7.86 -5.94 5.50
C ALA A 135 8.62 -4.94 6.39
N ASP A 136 9.93 -5.13 6.62
CA ASP A 136 10.76 -4.16 7.35
C ASP A 136 11.03 -2.89 6.53
N TYR A 137 10.95 -2.95 5.20
CA TYR A 137 11.15 -1.81 4.30
C TYR A 137 9.85 -1.15 3.86
N ILE A 138 8.69 -1.77 4.08
CA ILE A 138 7.42 -1.15 3.73
C ILE A 138 7.14 0.01 4.68
N GLN A 139 7.46 1.22 4.22
CA GLN A 139 7.04 2.46 4.86
C GLN A 139 5.55 2.67 4.59
N PHE A 140 4.69 2.12 5.45
CA PHE A 140 3.24 2.28 5.36
C PHE A 140 2.79 3.71 5.69
N ALA A 141 3.18 4.68 4.86
CA ALA A 141 2.73 6.06 4.99
C ALA A 141 1.27 6.27 4.54
N TYR A 142 0.63 5.28 3.89
CA TYR A 142 -0.61 5.54 3.15
C TYR A 142 -1.93 4.91 3.61
N THR A 143 -2.02 3.79 4.34
CA THR A 143 -3.36 3.15 4.41
C THR A 143 -3.70 2.17 5.54
N PHE A 144 -2.80 1.86 6.46
CA PHE A 144 -3.15 0.96 7.59
C PHE A 144 -3.42 1.75 8.85
N THR A 145 -4.48 2.57 8.81
CA THR A 145 -5.18 2.88 10.05
C THR A 145 -5.96 1.64 10.44
N PHE A 146 -5.26 0.66 11.05
CA PHE A 146 -5.95 -0.16 12.03
C PHE A 146 -6.58 0.84 12.99
N PRO A 147 -7.91 0.82 13.19
CA PRO A 147 -8.50 1.73 14.15
C PRO A 147 -7.73 1.57 15.46
N GLU A 148 -7.45 2.69 16.14
CA GLU A 148 -6.68 2.71 17.40
C GLU A 148 -7.36 1.94 18.55
N ASN A 149 -8.30 1.05 18.25
CA ASN A 149 -8.99 0.19 19.17
C ASN A 149 -7.98 -0.71 19.88
N LYS A 150 -7.47 -0.22 21.01
CA LYS A 150 -6.53 -0.88 21.91
C LYS A 150 -7.02 -2.26 22.36
N ASN A 151 -8.32 -2.53 22.26
CA ASN A 151 -8.92 -3.81 22.65
C ASN A 151 -8.54 -4.96 21.70
N LEU A 152 -8.12 -4.66 20.46
CA LEU A 152 -7.66 -5.68 19.50
C LEU A 152 -6.38 -6.40 19.93
N ARG A 153 -5.59 -5.78 20.81
CA ARG A 153 -4.36 -6.37 21.34
C ARG A 153 -4.60 -7.28 22.55
N LYS A 154 -5.75 -7.15 23.21
CA LYS A 154 -5.99 -7.72 24.55
C LYS A 154 -7.15 -8.73 24.62
N GLY A 155 -7.89 -8.93 23.52
CA GLY A 155 -9.02 -9.87 23.48
C GLY A 155 -8.65 -11.25 22.93
N PRO A 156 -9.39 -12.31 23.31
CA PRO A 156 -9.25 -13.66 22.75
C PRO A 156 -9.90 -13.79 21.35
N ASP A 157 -10.65 -12.78 20.91
CA ASP A 157 -11.30 -12.76 19.61
C ASP A 157 -10.56 -11.81 18.65
N TYR A 158 -9.85 -12.41 17.70
CA TYR A 158 -9.12 -11.70 16.66
C TYR A 158 -9.91 -11.56 15.34
N SER A 159 -11.21 -11.88 15.34
CA SER A 159 -12.07 -11.80 14.15
C SER A 159 -12.01 -10.43 13.47
N TYR A 160 -11.92 -9.35 14.25
CA TYR A 160 -11.79 -8.00 13.72
C TYR A 160 -10.42 -7.76 13.05
N PHE A 161 -9.34 -8.29 13.62
CA PHE A 161 -8.01 -8.24 13.00
C PHE A 161 -8.02 -8.96 11.65
N PHE A 162 -8.58 -10.17 11.58
CA PHE A 162 -8.69 -10.94 10.34
C PHE A 162 -9.54 -10.22 9.28
N LYS A 163 -10.64 -9.56 9.67
CA LYS A 163 -11.43 -8.71 8.78
C LYS A 163 -10.64 -7.52 8.22
N ASN A 164 -9.65 -7.00 8.94
CA ASN A 164 -8.77 -5.95 8.43
C ASN A 164 -7.68 -6.52 7.51
N ILE A 165 -7.11 -7.70 7.81
CA ILE A 165 -6.20 -8.41 6.91
C ILE A 165 -6.81 -8.59 5.51
N ARG A 166 -8.12 -8.87 5.42
CA ARG A 166 -8.85 -8.90 4.13
C ARG A 166 -8.65 -7.63 3.31
N LYS A 167 -8.71 -6.45 3.94
CA LYS A 167 -8.49 -5.16 3.26
C LYS A 167 -7.03 -5.06 2.81
N ILE A 168 -6.09 -5.46 3.67
CA ILE A 168 -4.67 -5.47 3.35
C ILE A 168 -4.39 -6.33 2.11
N LEU A 169 -4.89 -7.56 2.08
CA LEU A 169 -4.75 -8.47 0.94
C LEU A 169 -5.32 -7.85 -0.36
N SER A 170 -6.40 -7.08 -0.27
CA SER A 170 -6.92 -6.37 -1.45
C SER A 170 -6.04 -5.21 -1.94
N TYR A 171 -5.12 -4.69 -1.12
CA TYR A 171 -4.22 -3.57 -1.42
C TYR A 171 -2.76 -3.97 -1.70
N ILE A 172 -2.26 -5.02 -1.05
CA ILE A 172 -0.91 -5.56 -1.29
C ILE A 172 -0.78 -6.03 -2.75
N ASP A 173 -1.91 -6.35 -3.38
CA ASP A 173 -1.93 -6.86 -4.74
C ASP A 173 -2.09 -5.78 -5.82
N PHE A 174 -1.09 -4.91 -5.93
CA PHE A 174 -0.89 -4.08 -7.13
C PHE A 174 -0.75 -4.93 -8.42
N VAL A 175 -0.58 -6.24 -8.25
CA VAL A 175 -0.32 -7.26 -9.26
C VAL A 175 -1.58 -7.73 -10.02
N TYR A 176 -2.79 -7.73 -9.44
CA TYR A 176 -3.99 -8.24 -10.14
C TYR A 176 -4.58 -7.25 -11.13
N GLU A 177 -5.02 -7.70 -12.31
CA GLU A 177 -5.77 -6.81 -13.23
C GLU A 177 -7.21 -6.58 -12.73
N ASN A 178 -7.80 -7.60 -12.11
CA ASN A 178 -9.13 -7.59 -11.52
C ASN A 178 -9.09 -7.52 -9.99
N ARG A 179 -10.15 -7.00 -9.37
CA ARG A 179 -10.26 -7.03 -7.91
C ARG A 179 -10.48 -8.47 -7.42
N PRO A 180 -9.64 -8.99 -6.50
CA PRO A 180 -9.81 -10.32 -5.95
C PRO A 180 -11.04 -10.35 -5.04
N LYS A 181 -11.77 -11.47 -5.07
CA LYS A 181 -12.89 -11.73 -4.16
C LYS A 181 -12.36 -12.53 -2.98
N ILE A 182 -12.29 -11.90 -1.81
CA ILE A 182 -11.75 -12.51 -0.58
C ILE A 182 -12.92 -12.85 0.36
N LYS A 183 -13.10 -14.12 0.67
CA LYS A 183 -13.95 -14.62 1.77
C LYS A 183 -13.07 -14.94 2.98
N VAL A 184 -13.59 -14.71 4.19
CA VAL A 184 -12.87 -14.93 5.45
C VAL A 184 -13.77 -15.68 6.39
N GLU A 185 -13.28 -16.82 6.88
CA GLU A 185 -13.89 -17.62 7.93
C GLU A 185 -13.01 -17.49 9.16
N ALA A 186 -13.43 -16.61 10.09
CA ALA A 186 -12.66 -16.29 11.28
C ALA A 186 -13.19 -17.05 12.50
N LEU A 187 -12.27 -17.72 13.19
CA LEU A 187 -12.41 -18.29 14.53
C LEU A 187 -11.65 -17.40 15.53
N LYS A 188 -11.65 -17.79 16.82
CA LYS A 188 -11.03 -16.98 17.91
C LYS A 188 -9.59 -16.53 17.59
N ASN A 189 -8.69 -17.48 17.31
CA ASN A 189 -7.27 -17.25 17.05
C ASN A 189 -6.80 -17.71 15.66
N THR A 190 -7.72 -18.16 14.81
CA THR A 190 -7.42 -18.73 13.50
C THR A 190 -8.38 -18.14 12.47
N ALA A 191 -7.92 -17.91 11.25
CA ALA A 191 -8.80 -17.56 10.14
C ALA A 191 -8.34 -18.21 8.84
N HIS A 192 -9.32 -18.68 8.06
CA HIS A 192 -9.12 -19.16 6.70
C HIS A 192 -9.59 -18.09 5.71
N PHE A 193 -8.73 -17.78 4.75
CA PHE A 193 -8.96 -16.82 3.68
C PHE A 193 -9.07 -17.57 2.38
N LEU A 194 -10.19 -17.40 1.68
CA LEU A 194 -10.39 -17.90 0.33
C LEU A 194 -10.32 -16.71 -0.62
N ILE A 195 -9.23 -16.59 -1.36
CA ILE A 195 -9.02 -15.58 -2.37
C ILE A 195 -9.40 -16.19 -3.72
N SER A 196 -10.31 -15.55 -4.45
CA SER A 196 -10.82 -16.03 -5.74
C SER A 196 -10.83 -14.89 -6.76
N ASN A 197 -11.08 -15.23 -8.03
CA ASN A 197 -11.01 -14.28 -9.15
C ASN A 197 -9.58 -13.74 -9.36
N ILE A 198 -8.58 -14.61 -9.19
CA ILE A 198 -7.18 -14.27 -9.37
C ILE A 198 -6.82 -14.40 -10.86
N ASP A 199 -6.49 -13.29 -11.51
CA ASP A 199 -6.01 -13.30 -12.89
C ASP A 199 -4.48 -13.30 -13.02
N LEU A 200 -3.78 -13.23 -11.88
CA LEU A 200 -2.33 -13.20 -11.83
C LEU A 200 -1.71 -14.35 -12.62
N PHE A 201 -2.24 -15.56 -12.44
CA PHE A 201 -1.74 -16.79 -13.05
C PHE A 201 -1.96 -16.88 -14.55
N LYS A 202 -2.84 -16.07 -15.14
CA LYS A 202 -3.05 -16.08 -16.61
C LYS A 202 -1.78 -15.71 -17.36
N LYS A 203 -0.89 -14.92 -16.74
CA LYS A 203 0.33 -14.42 -17.37
C LYS A 203 1.53 -15.32 -17.13
N SER A 204 1.58 -15.97 -15.97
CA SER A 204 2.72 -16.79 -15.54
C SER A 204 2.29 -17.66 -14.36
N LYS A 205 2.56 -18.96 -14.44
CA LYS A 205 2.27 -19.92 -13.36
C LYS A 205 3.21 -19.71 -12.17
N GLU A 206 4.38 -19.13 -12.42
CA GLU A 206 5.46 -18.84 -11.48
C GLU A 206 5.09 -17.76 -10.46
N LEU A 207 3.99 -17.05 -10.69
CA LEU A 207 3.44 -16.07 -9.76
C LEU A 207 2.74 -16.72 -8.55
N ASP A 208 2.63 -18.05 -8.51
CA ASP A 208 2.21 -18.80 -7.31
C ASP A 208 3.10 -18.50 -6.09
N TYR A 209 4.39 -18.25 -6.30
CA TYR A 209 5.33 -17.89 -5.23
C TYR A 209 5.04 -16.53 -4.57
N HIS A 210 4.27 -15.66 -5.23
CA HIS A 210 3.83 -14.40 -4.66
C HIS A 210 3.11 -14.59 -3.33
N TYR A 211 2.27 -15.63 -3.20
CA TYR A 211 1.48 -15.85 -1.99
C TYR A 211 2.31 -16.28 -0.79
N TYR A 212 3.46 -16.92 -1.01
CA TYR A 212 4.42 -17.22 0.05
C TYR A 212 5.14 -15.95 0.52
N ILE A 213 5.49 -15.04 -0.39
CA ILE A 213 6.01 -13.72 -0.02
C ILE A 213 4.96 -12.93 0.75
N ALA A 214 3.72 -12.88 0.24
CA ALA A 214 2.62 -12.17 0.88
C ALA A 214 2.31 -12.73 2.29
N SER A 215 2.38 -14.05 2.48
CA SER A 215 2.19 -14.65 3.80
C SER A 215 3.28 -14.21 4.79
N GLY A 216 4.54 -14.14 4.35
CA GLY A 216 5.65 -13.60 5.15
C GLY A 216 5.46 -12.14 5.54
N VAL A 217 5.00 -11.31 4.60
CA VAL A 217 4.63 -9.91 4.87
C VAL A 217 3.54 -9.83 5.94
N ILE A 218 2.48 -10.63 5.80
CA ILE A 218 1.36 -10.67 6.76
C ILE A 218 1.82 -11.11 8.14
N GLU A 219 2.66 -12.14 8.24
CA GLU A 219 3.21 -12.61 9.52
C GLU A 219 3.95 -11.47 10.22
N LYS A 220 4.88 -10.81 9.52
CA LYS A 220 5.72 -9.78 10.12
C LYS A 220 4.90 -8.57 10.55
N LEU A 221 4.03 -8.06 9.68
CA LEU A 221 3.22 -6.88 9.96
C LEU A 221 2.20 -7.15 11.05
N GLY A 222 1.51 -8.29 10.96
CA GLY A 222 0.55 -8.70 11.96
C GLY A 222 1.21 -8.92 13.32
N SER A 223 2.37 -9.57 13.36
CA SER A 223 3.13 -9.79 14.60
C SER A 223 3.56 -8.47 15.25
N ASN A 224 4.09 -7.54 14.44
CA ASN A 224 4.44 -6.21 14.91
C ASN A 224 3.22 -5.43 15.44
N PHE A 225 2.05 -5.62 14.82
CA PHE A 225 0.83 -4.90 15.19
C PHE A 225 0.20 -5.42 16.49
N LEU A 226 0.08 -6.76 16.62
CA LEU A 226 -0.52 -7.43 17.77
C LEU A 226 0.45 -7.68 18.92
N GLU A 227 1.76 -7.53 18.69
CA GLU A 227 2.82 -7.90 19.64
C GLU A 227 2.72 -9.40 20.04
N LYS A 228 2.40 -10.24 19.05
CA LYS A 228 2.22 -11.69 19.17
C LYS A 228 2.82 -12.43 17.98
N ASP A 229 3.12 -13.71 18.14
CA ASP A 229 3.57 -14.53 17.02
C ASP A 229 2.37 -14.89 16.11
N ILE A 230 2.44 -14.44 14.85
CA ILE A 230 1.46 -14.79 13.83
C ILE A 230 2.10 -15.73 12.82
N ILE A 231 1.37 -16.81 12.50
CA ILE A 231 1.69 -17.72 11.41
C ILE A 231 0.69 -17.54 10.28
N CYS A 232 1.15 -17.37 9.05
CA CYS A 232 0.36 -17.33 7.84
C CYS A 232 0.89 -18.40 6.87
N ASN A 233 0.08 -19.40 6.57
CA ASN A 233 0.42 -20.49 5.68
C ASN A 233 -0.42 -20.43 4.41
N VAL A 234 0.20 -20.74 3.28
CA VAL A 234 -0.51 -21.02 2.03
C VAL A 234 -0.95 -22.49 2.09
N GLU A 235 -2.25 -22.73 2.28
CA GLU A 235 -2.79 -24.10 2.37
C GLU A 235 -2.93 -24.75 1.00
N ASP A 236 -3.37 -23.97 0.02
CA ASP A 236 -3.71 -24.47 -1.31
C ASP A 236 -3.64 -23.35 -2.36
N ILE A 237 -3.19 -23.69 -3.56
CA ILE A 237 -3.19 -22.83 -4.74
C ILE A 237 -3.77 -23.66 -5.89
N ASP A 238 -4.99 -23.34 -6.29
CA ASP A 238 -5.63 -23.92 -7.46
C ASP A 238 -5.56 -22.90 -8.61
N LEU A 239 -4.61 -23.14 -9.52
CA LEU A 239 -4.35 -22.26 -10.67
C LEU A 239 -5.51 -22.27 -11.67
N ASP A 240 -6.19 -23.41 -11.83
CA ASP A 240 -7.26 -23.59 -12.81
C ASP A 240 -8.55 -22.93 -12.32
N ALA A 241 -8.90 -23.18 -11.05
CA ALA A 241 -10.02 -22.51 -10.39
C ALA A 241 -9.73 -21.04 -10.04
N LYS A 242 -8.47 -20.61 -10.13
CA LYS A 242 -7.99 -19.26 -9.77
C LYS A 242 -8.30 -18.90 -8.33
N ILE A 243 -7.97 -19.84 -7.45
CA ILE A 243 -8.25 -19.80 -6.02
C ILE A 243 -6.95 -19.97 -5.24
N VAL A 244 -6.81 -19.20 -4.16
CA VAL A 244 -5.77 -19.39 -3.15
C VAL A 244 -6.40 -19.46 -1.76
N LYS A 245 -5.96 -20.43 -0.97
CA LYS A 245 -6.36 -20.59 0.44
C LYS A 245 -5.19 -20.24 1.34
N LEU A 246 -5.41 -19.27 2.22
CA LEU A 246 -4.44 -18.91 3.27
C LEU A 246 -5.04 -19.22 4.64
N LYS A 247 -4.22 -19.74 5.55
CA LYS A 247 -4.57 -19.88 6.96
C LYS A 247 -3.69 -18.99 7.81
N ILE A 248 -4.32 -18.17 8.65
CA ILE A 248 -3.62 -17.35 9.62
C ILE A 248 -3.93 -17.87 11.02
N VAL A 249 -2.90 -18.08 11.84
CA VAL A 249 -2.99 -18.52 13.23
C VAL A 249 -2.22 -17.53 14.11
N ILE A 250 -2.85 -17.08 15.18
CA ILE A 250 -2.20 -16.25 16.21
C ILE A 250 -1.85 -17.20 17.37
N LYS A 251 -0.55 -17.32 17.67
CA LYS A 251 -0.09 -18.07 18.83
C LYS A 251 -0.41 -17.29 20.10
N GLU A 252 -0.91 -18.01 21.11
CA GLU A 252 -1.23 -17.43 22.42
C GLU A 252 0.01 -17.18 23.26
#